data_AF-A0A9N9M4N2-F1
#
_entry.id   AF-A0A9N9M4N2-F1
#
_cell.length_a   1.000
_cell.length_b   1.000
_cell.length_c   1.000
_cell.angle_alpha   90.00
_cell.angle_beta   90.00
_cell.angle_gamma   90.00
#
_symmetry.space_group_name_H-M   'P 1'
#
loop_
_entity.id
_entity.type
_entity.pdbx_description
1 polymer ?
#
loop_
_entity_poly.entity_id
_entity_poly.type
_entity_poly.pdbx_seq_one_letter_code
_entity_poly.pdbx_strand_id
1 'polypeptide(L)'
;MYQQGSDTSNEFREVIRKEMNKRIGPENEELKDFIIPNWSPGCRRISPGDGYLEALVQPNVQPVFSGIKKVVADGIVTEDGVLHEMDVLVCATGFKVAFRPAFKVVNGDGTTLDDDWGKGPNLYLGLSAPRFPNFYTIVGPGATWSNGPLLPSIETSVEYAVKMMRKIQKEHIKSLDVKQEALDDIYAHFDEFHKTTVWQEECRSWFKDGKIKNRIYLWPGSTVHFLKTIKEPRFEDYNIRYRYKNRFAFLGNGEVKANTVKGDYKGLSTYVQNSDHEWSIE
;
A
#
# COMPACT_ATOMS: atom_id res chain seq x y z
N MET A 1 3.37 12.51 -15.08
CA MET A 1 1.92 12.42 -14.76
C MET A 1 1.63 12.84 -13.33
N TYR A 2 2.22 12.23 -12.29
CA TYR A 2 1.85 12.53 -10.90
C TYR A 2 2.52 13.78 -10.29
N GLN A 3 3.31 14.52 -11.06
CA GLN A 3 3.95 15.75 -10.61
C GLN A 3 3.03 16.94 -10.93
N GLN A 4 2.69 17.75 -9.91
CA GLN A 4 1.86 18.95 -10.08
C GLN A 4 2.50 19.92 -11.07
N GLY A 5 1.69 20.49 -11.95
CA GLY A 5 2.12 21.49 -12.91
C GLY A 5 3.08 21.01 -14.00
N SER A 6 3.48 19.72 -14.00
CA SER A 6 4.29 19.16 -15.08
C SER A 6 3.51 19.13 -16.40
N ASP A 7 4.20 19.29 -17.53
CA ASP A 7 3.59 19.24 -18.87
C ASP A 7 2.76 17.97 -19.06
N THR A 8 3.29 16.82 -18.65
CA THR A 8 2.57 15.54 -18.71
C THR A 8 1.30 15.52 -17.85
N SER A 9 1.32 16.15 -16.67
CA SER A 9 0.12 16.22 -15.82
C SER A 9 -0.95 17.11 -16.44
N ASN A 10 -0.53 18.26 -16.98
CA ASN A 10 -1.43 19.23 -17.61
C ASN A 10 -2.02 18.66 -18.90
N GLU A 11 -1.21 18.08 -19.78
CA GLU A 11 -1.66 17.41 -21.00
C GLU A 11 -2.65 16.29 -20.67
N PHE A 12 -2.34 15.45 -19.67
CA PHE A 12 -3.24 14.38 -19.28
C PHE A 12 -4.57 14.90 -18.72
N ARG A 13 -4.55 16.00 -17.94
CA ARG A 13 -5.76 16.68 -17.48
C ARG A 13 -6.62 17.18 -18.65
N GLU A 14 -6.01 17.83 -19.64
CA GLU A 14 -6.72 18.33 -20.81
C GLU A 14 -7.34 17.21 -21.64
N VAL A 15 -6.58 16.15 -21.92
CA VAL A 15 -7.07 14.97 -22.66
C VAL A 15 -8.26 14.33 -21.94
N ILE A 16 -8.14 14.09 -20.63
CA ILE A 16 -9.22 13.47 -19.84
C ILE A 16 -10.45 14.38 -19.81
N ARG A 17 -10.30 15.69 -19.56
CA ARG A 17 -11.45 16.63 -19.56
C ARG A 17 -12.13 16.67 -20.92
N LYS A 18 -11.36 16.69 -22.01
CA LYS A 18 -11.92 16.67 -23.37
C LYS A 18 -12.72 15.40 -23.63
N GLU A 19 -12.18 14.23 -23.28
CA GLU A 19 -12.89 12.96 -23.46
C GLU A 19 -14.13 12.85 -22.58
N MET A 20 -14.08 13.31 -21.33
CA MET A 20 -15.25 13.34 -20.45
C MET A 20 -16.36 14.21 -21.04
N ASN A 21 -16.05 15.43 -21.48
CA ASN A 21 -17.02 16.33 -22.12
C ASN A 21 -17.63 15.72 -23.38
N LYS A 22 -16.80 15.10 -24.22
CA LYS A 22 -17.24 14.43 -25.45
C LYS A 22 -18.21 13.29 -25.17
N ARG A 23 -17.89 12.41 -24.21
CA ARG A 23 -18.69 11.22 -23.88
C ARG A 23 -20.01 11.56 -23.16
N ILE A 24 -20.02 12.61 -22.34
CA ILE A 24 -21.23 13.11 -21.66
C ILE A 24 -22.16 13.87 -22.63
N GLY A 25 -21.62 14.50 -23.67
CA GLY A 25 -22.39 15.25 -24.66
C GLY A 25 -22.77 16.67 -24.20
N PRO A 26 -23.30 17.51 -25.10
CA PRO A 26 -23.50 18.94 -24.85
C PRO A 26 -24.67 19.28 -23.91
N GLU A 27 -25.66 18.39 -23.74
CA GLU A 27 -26.92 18.72 -23.06
C GLU A 27 -26.90 18.49 -21.54
N ASN A 28 -25.82 17.93 -20.99
CA ASN A 28 -25.74 17.43 -19.61
C ASN A 28 -24.82 18.28 -18.72
N GLU A 29 -25.04 19.60 -18.65
CA GLU A 29 -24.15 20.52 -17.91
C GLU A 29 -24.09 20.25 -16.41
N GLU A 30 -25.23 20.00 -15.76
CA GLU A 30 -25.26 19.69 -14.31
C GLU A 30 -24.42 18.44 -13.97
N LEU A 31 -24.48 17.42 -14.84
CA LEU A 31 -23.65 16.23 -14.69
C LEU A 31 -22.16 16.53 -14.86
N LYS A 32 -21.79 17.37 -15.84
CA LYS A 32 -20.39 17.77 -16.06
C LYS A 32 -19.83 18.50 -14.85
N ASP A 33 -20.58 19.44 -14.31
CA ASP A 33 -20.19 20.23 -13.13
C ASP A 33 -19.94 19.34 -11.92
N PHE A 34 -20.76 18.28 -11.77
CA PHE A 34 -20.60 17.32 -10.68
C PHE A 34 -19.43 16.35 -10.88
N ILE A 35 -19.30 15.74 -12.06
CA ILE A 35 -18.42 14.59 -12.26
C ILE A 35 -17.01 14.96 -12.74
N ILE A 36 -16.84 16.07 -13.47
CA ILE A 36 -15.54 16.47 -14.00
C ILE A 36 -14.73 17.12 -12.88
N PRO A 37 -13.63 16.51 -12.42
CA PRO A 37 -12.90 17.01 -11.27
C PRO A 37 -12.12 18.29 -11.59
N ASN A 38 -11.97 19.12 -10.56
CA ASN A 38 -11.12 20.33 -10.58
C ASN A 38 -9.65 20.07 -10.19
N TRP A 39 -9.35 18.87 -9.74
CA TRP A 39 -8.03 18.36 -9.42
C TRP A 39 -7.47 17.48 -10.56
N SER A 40 -6.16 17.35 -10.62
CA SER A 40 -5.41 16.64 -11.65
C SER A 40 -5.63 15.12 -11.59
N PRO A 41 -5.75 14.43 -12.73
CA PRO A 41 -5.90 12.99 -12.76
C PRO A 41 -4.81 12.29 -11.95
N GLY A 42 -5.20 11.28 -11.15
CA GLY A 42 -4.29 10.58 -10.25
C GLY A 42 -4.36 11.02 -8.78
N CYS A 43 -4.90 12.21 -8.46
CA CYS A 43 -5.15 12.59 -7.05
C CYS A 43 -6.03 11.55 -6.34
N ARG A 44 -7.00 10.99 -7.08
CA ARG A 44 -7.68 9.73 -6.77
C ARG A 44 -7.27 8.65 -7.76
N ARG A 45 -7.47 7.39 -7.37
CA ARG A 45 -7.34 6.25 -8.28
C ARG A 45 -8.27 6.46 -9.48
N ILE A 46 -7.71 6.40 -10.68
CA ILE A 46 -8.46 6.64 -11.91
C ILE A 46 -9.53 5.56 -12.06
N SER A 47 -10.76 6.02 -12.17
CA SER A 47 -12.00 5.26 -12.33
C SER A 47 -13.07 6.25 -12.81
N PRO A 48 -14.16 5.79 -13.44
CA PRO A 48 -14.52 4.43 -13.86
C PRO A 48 -14.02 4.07 -15.29
N GLY A 49 -14.32 2.85 -15.74
CA GLY A 49 -13.91 2.35 -17.06
C GLY A 49 -14.84 2.76 -18.22
N ASP A 50 -14.60 2.19 -19.39
CA ASP A 50 -15.39 2.45 -20.60
C ASP A 50 -16.88 2.15 -20.41
N GLY A 51 -17.73 2.99 -21.01
CA GLY A 51 -19.19 2.85 -20.99
C GLY A 51 -19.88 3.51 -19.80
N TYR A 52 -19.15 3.89 -18.74
CA TYR A 52 -19.76 4.49 -17.56
C TYR A 52 -20.35 5.87 -17.84
N LEU A 53 -19.61 6.75 -18.52
CA LEU A 53 -20.07 8.12 -18.78
C LEU A 53 -21.27 8.13 -19.73
N GLU A 54 -21.26 7.23 -20.72
CA GLU A 54 -22.33 7.02 -21.68
C GLU A 54 -23.58 6.42 -21.02
N ALA A 55 -23.42 5.61 -19.97
CA ALA A 55 -24.52 5.07 -19.19
C ALA A 55 -25.24 6.17 -18.38
N LEU A 56 -24.52 7.16 -17.86
CA LEU A 56 -25.11 8.24 -17.06
C LEU A 56 -26.06 9.16 -17.82
N VAL A 57 -26.02 9.13 -19.15
CA VAL A 57 -26.82 9.99 -20.04
C VAL A 57 -27.86 9.20 -20.84
N GLN A 58 -28.10 7.93 -20.49
CA GLN A 58 -29.15 7.14 -21.13
C GLN A 58 -30.54 7.64 -20.73
N PRO A 59 -31.57 7.52 -21.59
CA PRO A 59 -32.92 8.00 -21.31
C PRO A 59 -33.59 7.41 -20.06
N ASN A 60 -33.13 6.23 -19.62
CA ASN A 60 -33.64 5.52 -18.45
C ASN A 60 -32.75 5.70 -17.19
N VAL A 61 -31.80 6.63 -17.21
CA VAL A 61 -30.89 6.90 -16.10
C VAL A 61 -31.07 8.34 -15.65
N GLN A 62 -31.25 8.52 -14.35
CA GLN A 62 -31.36 9.84 -13.72
C GLN A 62 -30.26 9.99 -12.67
N PRO A 63 -29.23 10.82 -12.93
CA PRO A 63 -28.30 11.24 -11.89
C PRO A 63 -29.01 12.05 -10.80
N VAL A 64 -28.73 11.74 -9.53
CA VAL A 64 -29.25 12.48 -8.37
C VAL A 64 -28.06 12.98 -7.56
N PHE A 65 -27.94 14.31 -7.44
CA PHE A 65 -26.80 14.96 -6.80
C PHE A 65 -27.04 15.35 -5.33
N SER A 66 -28.31 15.35 -4.92
CA SER A 66 -28.73 15.64 -3.54
C SER A 66 -28.27 14.54 -2.59
N GLY A 67 -27.92 14.93 -1.36
CA GLY A 67 -27.54 13.97 -0.32
C GLY A 67 -28.70 13.05 0.07
N ILE A 68 -28.39 11.87 0.59
CA ILE A 68 -29.38 10.93 1.12
C ILE A 68 -29.72 11.32 2.56
N LYS A 69 -31.00 11.59 2.83
CA LYS A 69 -31.51 11.89 4.18
C LYS A 69 -31.90 10.64 4.95
N LYS A 70 -32.67 9.75 4.32
CA LYS A 70 -33.09 8.46 4.90
C LYS A 70 -33.57 7.47 3.85
N VAL A 71 -33.52 6.19 4.20
CA VAL A 71 -34.21 5.11 3.48
C VAL A 71 -35.60 4.94 4.09
N VAL A 72 -36.60 4.77 3.24
CA VAL A 72 -38.01 4.47 3.61
C VAL A 72 -38.45 3.18 2.90
N ALA A 73 -39.64 2.68 3.23
CA ALA A 73 -40.15 1.43 2.67
C ALA A 73 -40.20 1.44 1.14
N ASP A 74 -40.59 2.57 0.56
CA ASP A 74 -40.81 2.72 -0.89
C ASP A 74 -39.56 3.21 -1.65
N GLY A 75 -38.46 3.56 -0.95
CA GLY A 75 -37.23 4.02 -1.60
C GLY A 75 -36.35 4.95 -0.76
N ILE A 76 -35.79 5.98 -1.37
CA ILE A 76 -34.85 6.93 -0.73
C ILE A 76 -35.43 8.33 -0.71
N VAL A 77 -35.34 9.00 0.45
CA VAL A 77 -35.62 10.43 0.57
C VAL A 77 -34.30 11.19 0.58
N THR A 78 -34.16 12.14 -0.33
CA THR A 78 -33.01 13.06 -0.42
C THR A 78 -33.17 14.26 0.52
N GLU A 79 -32.11 15.05 0.71
CA GLU A 79 -32.09 16.19 1.64
C GLU A 79 -33.07 17.32 1.26
N ASP A 80 -33.35 17.46 -0.04
CA ASP A 80 -34.39 18.35 -0.58
C ASP A 80 -35.83 17.86 -0.31
N GLY A 81 -35.99 16.66 0.27
CA GLY A 81 -37.28 16.07 0.60
C GLY A 81 -37.94 15.27 -0.52
N VAL A 82 -37.28 15.11 -1.68
CA VAL A 82 -37.80 14.30 -2.79
C VAL A 82 -37.72 12.81 -2.45
N LEU A 83 -38.79 12.08 -2.77
CA LEU A 83 -38.81 10.61 -2.71
C LEU A 83 -38.42 10.04 -4.08
N HIS A 84 -37.37 9.23 -4.09
CA HIS A 84 -36.99 8.40 -5.22
C HIS A 84 -37.44 6.98 -4.96
N GLU A 85 -38.55 6.58 -5.59
CA GLU A 85 -39.09 5.22 -5.50
C GLU A 85 -38.16 4.23 -6.20
N MET A 86 -37.97 3.06 -5.59
CA MET A 86 -37.13 2.01 -6.17
C MET A 86 -37.46 0.62 -5.62
N ASP A 87 -37.35 -0.39 -6.48
CA ASP A 87 -37.50 -1.79 -6.08
C ASP A 87 -36.21 -2.42 -5.54
N VAL A 88 -35.05 -1.89 -5.97
CA VAL A 88 -33.73 -2.45 -5.66
C VAL A 88 -32.75 -1.34 -5.30
N LEU A 89 -32.06 -1.51 -4.16
CA LEU A 89 -30.99 -0.63 -3.71
C LEU A 89 -29.63 -1.35 -3.75
N VAL A 90 -28.68 -0.77 -4.50
CA VAL A 90 -27.28 -1.25 -4.56
C VAL A 90 -26.36 -0.28 -3.82
N CYS A 91 -25.77 -0.71 -2.71
CA CYS A 91 -24.88 0.12 -1.88
C CYS A 91 -23.42 0.12 -2.39
N ALA A 92 -23.09 1.01 -3.32
CA ALA A 92 -21.73 1.23 -3.82
C ALA A 92 -20.92 2.25 -2.97
N THR A 93 -21.02 2.18 -1.64
CA THR A 93 -20.48 3.20 -0.70
C THR A 93 -18.97 3.10 -0.44
N GLY A 94 -18.28 2.16 -1.09
CA GLY A 94 -16.86 1.88 -0.88
C GLY A 94 -16.60 1.05 0.38
N PHE A 95 -15.41 1.23 0.98
CA PHE A 95 -14.93 0.42 2.10
C PHE A 95 -14.40 1.31 3.24
N LYS A 96 -14.39 0.77 4.45
CA LYS A 96 -13.63 1.37 5.56
C LYS A 96 -12.15 1.18 5.28
N VAL A 97 -11.47 2.27 4.93
CA VAL A 97 -10.03 2.29 4.70
C VAL A 97 -9.36 2.11 6.06
N ALA A 98 -9.01 0.88 6.39
CA ALA A 98 -8.28 0.56 7.60
C ALA A 98 -6.81 0.36 7.22
N PHE A 99 -5.98 1.30 7.66
CA PHE A 99 -4.53 1.09 7.66
C PHE A 99 -4.10 0.03 8.68
N ARG A 100 -5.04 -0.45 9.50
CA ARG A 100 -4.83 -1.38 10.61
C ARG A 100 -5.48 -2.74 10.31
N PRO A 101 -4.97 -3.84 10.90
CA PRO A 101 -5.61 -5.14 10.84
C PRO A 101 -7.06 -5.09 11.37
N ALA A 102 -7.92 -5.98 10.88
CA ALA A 102 -9.31 -6.11 11.34
C ALA A 102 -9.45 -6.78 12.72
N PHE A 103 -8.35 -7.25 13.29
CA PHE A 103 -8.29 -7.93 14.58
C PHE A 103 -7.35 -7.17 15.53
N LYS A 104 -7.59 -7.32 16.83
CA LYS A 104 -6.76 -6.70 17.87
C LYS A 104 -5.35 -7.29 17.85
N VAL A 105 -4.35 -6.44 17.69
CA VAL A 105 -2.93 -6.81 17.84
C VAL A 105 -2.39 -6.17 19.10
N VAL A 106 -1.69 -6.96 19.92
CA VAL A 106 -1.10 -6.53 21.20
C VAL A 106 0.36 -6.97 21.21
N ASN A 107 1.26 -6.06 21.55
CA ASN A 107 2.69 -6.38 21.64
C ASN A 107 3.05 -7.05 22.98
N GLY A 108 4.33 -7.40 23.13
CA GLY A 108 4.83 -8.07 24.35
C GLY A 108 4.76 -7.22 25.62
N ASP A 109 4.61 -5.90 25.49
CA ASP A 109 4.48 -4.96 26.61
C ASP A 109 3.01 -4.71 27.01
N GLY A 110 2.05 -5.34 26.31
CA GLY A 110 0.62 -5.18 26.56
C GLY A 110 -0.02 -3.99 25.83
N THR A 111 0.74 -3.23 25.04
CA THR A 111 0.25 -2.10 24.25
C THR A 111 -0.43 -2.60 22.98
N THR A 112 -1.61 -2.06 22.68
CA THR A 112 -2.33 -2.40 21.46
C THR A 112 -1.78 -1.63 20.26
N LEU A 113 -1.92 -2.19 19.05
CA LEU A 113 -1.53 -1.51 17.81
C LEU A 113 -2.33 -0.21 17.61
N ASP A 114 -3.59 -0.19 18.04
CA ASP A 114 -4.43 1.02 17.98
C ASP A 114 -3.86 2.13 18.87
N ASP A 115 -3.46 1.81 20.11
CA ASP A 115 -2.86 2.76 21.04
C ASP A 115 -1.50 3.26 20.54
N ASP A 116 -0.68 2.37 20.00
CA ASP A 116 0.66 2.69 19.49
C ASP A 116 0.62 3.61 18.27
N TRP A 117 -0.27 3.31 17.32
CA TRP A 117 -0.37 4.05 16.07
C TRP A 117 -1.11 5.38 16.26
N GLY A 118 -2.00 5.47 17.25
CA GLY A 118 -2.75 6.68 17.55
C GLY A 118 -3.55 7.18 16.34
N LYS A 119 -3.17 8.34 15.78
CA LYS A 119 -3.91 8.99 14.69
C LYS A 119 -3.49 8.59 13.28
N GLY A 120 -2.39 7.88 13.10
CA GLY A 120 -1.87 7.53 11.77
C GLY A 120 -1.15 6.18 11.77
N PRO A 121 -0.86 5.59 10.61
CA PRO A 121 -0.13 4.35 10.55
C PRO A 121 1.32 4.53 11.02
N ASN A 122 1.78 3.61 11.86
CA ASN A 122 3.17 3.48 12.28
C ASN A 122 3.74 2.18 11.68
N LEU A 123 3.86 2.16 10.35
CA LEU A 123 4.27 0.99 9.57
C LEU A 123 5.39 1.32 8.58
N TYR A 124 6.55 0.68 8.74
CA TYR A 124 7.74 0.84 7.91
C TYR A 124 7.58 0.06 6.59
N LEU A 125 7.74 0.78 5.47
CA LEU A 125 7.61 0.26 4.09
C LEU A 125 6.29 -0.47 3.79
N GLY A 126 5.27 -0.33 4.62
CA GLY A 126 4.05 -1.13 4.52
C GLY A 126 4.18 -2.58 4.98
N LEU A 127 5.27 -2.93 5.68
CA LEU A 127 5.67 -4.31 5.96
C LEU A 127 5.86 -4.63 7.44
N SER A 128 6.46 -3.75 8.24
CA SER A 128 6.82 -4.04 9.64
C SER A 128 6.52 -2.85 10.55
N ALA A 129 6.25 -3.09 11.84
CA ALA A 129 5.94 -2.01 12.81
C ALA A 129 6.95 -1.98 13.97
N PRO A 130 7.39 -0.79 14.42
CA PRO A 130 8.24 -0.66 15.61
C PRO A 130 7.53 -1.23 16.84
N ARG A 131 8.27 -1.83 17.78
CA ARG A 131 7.72 -2.42 19.03
C ARG A 131 6.75 -3.60 18.85
N PHE A 132 6.47 -4.03 17.61
CA PHE A 132 5.72 -5.25 17.29
C PHE A 132 6.68 -6.29 16.69
N PRO A 133 7.42 -7.05 17.53
CA PRO A 133 8.40 -8.01 17.03
C PRO A 133 7.76 -9.11 16.19
N ASN A 134 8.44 -9.50 15.11
CA ASN A 134 8.02 -10.56 14.18
C ASN A 134 6.63 -10.35 13.57
N PHE A 135 6.16 -9.10 13.53
CA PHE A 135 4.91 -8.71 12.89
C PHE A 135 5.19 -8.23 11.46
N TYR A 136 4.54 -8.88 10.49
CA TYR A 136 4.65 -8.55 9.08
C TYR A 136 3.28 -8.36 8.44
N THR A 137 3.15 -7.34 7.60
CA THR A 137 1.96 -7.06 6.79
C THR A 137 2.27 -7.20 5.31
N ILE A 138 1.21 -7.45 4.53
CA ILE A 138 1.27 -7.49 3.07
C ILE A 138 0.55 -6.27 2.56
N VAL A 139 1.25 -5.41 1.81
CA VAL A 139 0.69 -4.22 1.15
C VAL A 139 -0.04 -3.28 2.14
N GLY A 140 0.64 -2.91 3.23
CA GLY A 140 0.18 -1.86 4.14
C GLY A 140 0.42 -0.43 3.61
N PRO A 141 0.10 0.59 4.42
CA PRO A 141 0.48 1.98 4.18
C PRO A 141 1.92 2.15 3.71
N GLY A 142 2.09 2.84 2.57
CA GLY A 142 3.37 3.01 1.89
C GLY A 142 3.65 2.00 0.78
N ALA A 143 2.70 1.12 0.48
CA ALA A 143 2.73 0.29 -0.73
C ALA A 143 2.30 1.07 -1.99
N THR A 144 2.37 0.39 -3.14
CA THR A 144 2.20 0.94 -4.49
C THR A 144 0.75 0.97 -4.96
N TRP A 145 -0.18 1.46 -4.12
CA TRP A 145 -1.62 1.36 -4.40
C TRP A 145 -2.10 2.11 -5.65
N SER A 146 -1.44 3.21 -6.02
CA SER A 146 -1.85 4.09 -7.13
C SER A 146 -0.84 4.14 -8.27
N ASN A 147 0.40 3.72 -8.03
CA ASN A 147 1.59 3.99 -8.84
C ASN A 147 2.17 2.70 -9.45
N GLY A 148 1.31 1.71 -9.66
CA GLY A 148 1.53 0.54 -10.52
C GLY A 148 0.77 -0.70 -10.05
N PRO A 149 1.13 -1.90 -10.55
CA PRO A 149 0.38 -3.13 -10.28
C PRO A 149 0.59 -3.60 -8.84
N LEU A 150 -0.52 -3.96 -8.19
CA LEU A 150 -0.50 -4.40 -6.80
C LEU A 150 0.08 -5.80 -6.61
N LEU A 151 -0.15 -6.70 -7.58
CA LEU A 151 0.24 -8.11 -7.50
C LEU A 151 1.75 -8.31 -7.26
N PRO A 152 2.66 -7.69 -8.04
CA PRO A 152 4.10 -7.78 -7.74
C PRO A 152 4.47 -7.27 -6.34
N SER A 153 3.75 -6.27 -5.85
CA SER A 153 3.99 -5.73 -4.51
C SER A 153 3.54 -6.68 -3.41
N ILE A 154 2.47 -7.44 -3.65
CA ILE A 154 2.06 -8.56 -2.77
C ILE A 154 3.15 -9.62 -2.75
N GLU A 155 3.59 -10.08 -3.93
CA GLU A 155 4.60 -11.14 -4.06
C GLU A 155 5.91 -10.77 -3.35
N THR A 156 6.47 -9.58 -3.65
CA THR A 156 7.72 -9.15 -3.02
C THR A 156 7.55 -8.86 -1.52
N SER A 157 6.38 -8.43 -1.06
CA SER A 157 6.10 -8.31 0.39
C SER A 157 6.14 -9.67 1.10
N VAL A 158 5.60 -10.71 0.45
CA VAL A 158 5.64 -12.08 0.97
C VAL A 158 7.08 -12.61 0.97
N GLU A 159 7.83 -12.40 -0.11
CA GLU A 159 9.24 -12.77 -0.18
C GLU A 159 10.08 -12.07 0.90
N TYR A 160 9.83 -10.77 1.14
CA TYR A 160 10.45 -10.03 2.22
C TYR A 160 10.21 -10.70 3.59
N ALA A 161 8.95 -11.00 3.92
CA ALA A 161 8.60 -11.67 5.17
C ALA A 161 9.27 -13.05 5.28
N VAL A 162 9.32 -13.81 4.19
CA VAL A 162 10.03 -15.11 4.16
C VAL A 162 11.53 -14.94 4.39
N LYS A 163 12.18 -13.93 3.80
CA LYS A 163 13.60 -13.64 4.05
C LYS A 163 13.86 -13.26 5.50
N MET A 164 12.98 -12.45 6.10
CA MET A 164 13.04 -12.12 7.52
C MET A 164 12.93 -13.38 8.40
N MET A 165 11.95 -14.25 8.12
CA MET A 165 11.76 -15.52 8.85
C MET A 165 12.96 -16.47 8.68
N ARG A 166 13.51 -16.57 7.47
CA ARG A 166 14.72 -17.36 7.21
C ARG A 166 15.92 -16.84 7.99
N LYS A 167 16.13 -15.52 8.06
CA LYS A 167 17.19 -14.94 8.89
C LYS A 167 16.97 -15.30 10.36
N ILE A 168 15.74 -15.20 10.85
CA ILE A 168 15.42 -15.56 12.24
C ILE A 168 15.81 -17.00 12.54
N GLN A 169 15.44 -17.93 11.65
CA GLN A 169 15.73 -19.35 11.80
C GLN A 169 17.21 -19.67 11.67
N LYS A 170 17.88 -19.18 10.61
CA LYS A 170 19.28 -19.48 10.29
C LYS A 170 20.26 -18.94 11.35
N GLU A 171 19.95 -17.82 12.00
CA GLU A 171 20.86 -17.14 12.92
C GLU A 171 20.46 -17.24 14.41
N HIS A 172 19.52 -18.12 14.77
CA HIS A 172 19.02 -18.28 16.14
C HIS A 172 18.56 -16.94 16.77
N ILE A 173 17.95 -16.06 15.96
CA ILE A 173 17.39 -14.79 16.44
C ILE A 173 16.09 -15.10 17.19
N LYS A 174 15.85 -14.39 18.30
CA LYS A 174 14.60 -14.48 19.07
C LYS A 174 13.51 -13.63 18.43
N SER A 175 13.84 -12.38 18.08
CA SER A 175 12.90 -11.47 17.45
C SER A 175 13.56 -10.32 16.72
N LEU A 176 12.82 -9.76 15.76
CA LEU A 176 13.14 -8.55 15.02
C LEU A 176 11.96 -7.57 15.11
N ASP A 177 12.22 -6.32 15.46
CA ASP A 177 11.28 -5.19 15.31
C ASP A 177 12.01 -4.02 14.64
N VAL A 178 11.34 -3.26 13.77
CA VAL A 178 11.97 -2.13 13.08
C VAL A 178 12.22 -0.99 14.06
N LYS A 179 13.31 -0.25 13.88
CA LYS A 179 13.60 0.93 14.69
C LYS A 179 12.62 2.05 14.36
N GLN A 180 12.19 2.81 15.37
CA GLN A 180 11.30 3.97 15.15
C GLN A 180 11.97 5.02 14.25
N GLU A 181 13.27 5.28 14.44
CA GLU A 181 14.03 6.24 13.63
C GLU A 181 14.02 5.90 12.12
N ALA A 182 14.19 4.64 11.75
CA ALA A 182 14.15 4.21 10.34
C ALA A 182 12.76 4.40 9.71
N LEU A 183 11.70 4.25 10.51
CA LEU A 183 10.34 4.57 10.11
C LEU A 183 10.16 6.08 9.94
N ASP A 184 10.56 6.87 10.92
CA ASP A 184 10.40 8.32 10.88
C ASP A 184 11.15 8.92 9.67
N ASP A 185 12.35 8.43 9.37
CA ASP A 185 13.16 8.84 8.21
C ASP A 185 12.45 8.54 6.88
N ILE A 186 11.89 7.34 6.70
CA ILE A 186 11.19 7.02 5.45
C ILE A 186 9.90 7.84 5.31
N TYR A 187 9.19 8.14 6.40
CA TYR A 187 8.01 9.01 6.35
C TYR A 187 8.38 10.48 6.09
N ALA A 188 9.52 10.96 6.59
CA ALA A 188 10.04 12.28 6.21
C ALA A 188 10.35 12.34 4.69
N HIS A 189 10.90 11.27 4.13
CA HIS A 189 11.10 11.15 2.68
C HIS A 189 9.76 11.13 1.91
N PHE A 190 8.74 10.43 2.41
CA PHE A 190 7.41 10.45 1.82
C PHE A 190 6.83 11.86 1.82
N ASP A 191 6.89 12.54 2.96
CA ASP A 191 6.35 13.89 3.09
C ASP A 191 7.02 14.85 2.12
N GLU A 192 8.35 14.79 2.00
CA GLU A 192 9.11 15.62 1.05
C GLU A 192 8.71 15.34 -0.41
N PHE A 193 8.71 14.07 -0.81
CA PHE A 193 8.33 13.68 -2.18
C PHE A 193 6.92 14.14 -2.52
N HIS A 194 5.96 13.92 -1.62
CA HIS A 194 4.55 14.16 -1.93
C HIS A 194 4.20 15.65 -1.99
N LYS A 195 4.99 16.57 -1.43
CA LYS A 195 4.73 18.04 -1.45
C LYS A 195 4.35 18.59 -2.83
N THR A 196 4.92 18.01 -3.88
CA THR A 196 4.77 18.50 -5.26
C THR A 196 3.99 17.54 -6.16
N THR A 197 3.34 16.53 -5.57
CA THR A 197 2.59 15.51 -6.32
C THR A 197 1.10 15.79 -6.38
N VAL A 198 0.43 15.31 -7.43
CA VAL A 198 -1.02 15.50 -7.61
C VAL A 198 -1.84 14.94 -6.44
N TRP A 199 -1.29 13.99 -5.67
CA TRP A 199 -1.94 13.43 -4.47
C TRP A 199 -2.15 14.46 -3.35
N GLN A 200 -1.35 15.55 -3.32
CA GLN A 200 -1.53 16.66 -2.37
C GLN A 200 -2.61 17.67 -2.78
N GLU A 201 -3.17 17.58 -3.98
CA GLU A 201 -4.24 18.49 -4.41
C GLU A 201 -5.52 18.31 -3.58
N GLU A 202 -6.47 19.25 -3.73
CA GLU A 202 -7.72 19.30 -2.97
C GLU A 202 -8.77 18.27 -3.43
N CYS A 203 -8.39 16.99 -3.37
CA CYS A 203 -9.30 15.87 -3.57
C CYS A 203 -9.46 15.09 -2.27
N ARG A 204 -10.69 14.73 -1.89
CA ARG A 204 -10.90 13.75 -0.80
C ARG A 204 -10.42 12.38 -1.28
N SER A 205 -9.45 11.73 -0.64
CA SER A 205 -8.95 10.41 -1.09
C SER A 205 -8.59 9.49 0.06
N TRP A 206 -8.78 8.20 -0.14
CA TRP A 206 -8.37 7.18 0.83
C TRP A 206 -6.84 7.06 0.95
N PHE A 207 -6.09 7.52 -0.06
CA PHE A 207 -4.61 7.64 0.02
C PHE A 207 -4.14 8.54 1.17
N LYS A 208 -5.04 9.39 1.68
CA LYS A 208 -4.81 10.37 2.75
C LYS A 208 -5.87 10.26 3.84
N ASP A 209 -6.22 9.03 4.21
CA ASP A 209 -7.14 8.70 5.31
C ASP A 209 -8.55 9.28 5.12
N GLY A 210 -9.03 9.34 3.87
CA GLY A 210 -10.36 9.84 3.54
C GLY A 210 -10.55 11.36 3.72
N LYS A 211 -9.46 12.11 3.93
CA LYS A 211 -9.47 13.57 4.11
C LYS A 211 -9.16 14.29 2.79
N ILE A 212 -9.42 15.60 2.73
CA ILE A 212 -9.09 16.45 1.58
C ILE A 212 -7.58 16.77 1.57
N LYS A 213 -7.03 17.11 2.74
CA LYS A 213 -5.61 17.26 2.98
C LYS A 213 -5.22 16.48 4.22
N ASN A 214 -4.21 15.63 4.08
CA ASN A 214 -3.55 14.88 5.14
C ASN A 214 -2.22 14.33 4.55
N ARG A 215 -1.38 13.69 5.37
CA ARG A 215 -0.23 12.92 4.88
C ARG A 215 -0.67 11.89 3.84
N ILE A 216 0.13 11.72 2.79
CA ILE A 216 -0.09 10.73 1.73
C ILE A 216 0.62 9.43 2.11
N TYR A 217 -0.10 8.31 2.08
CA TYR A 217 0.41 6.99 2.46
C TYR A 217 0.73 6.10 1.25
N LEU A 218 1.08 6.71 0.12
CA LEU A 218 1.53 6.01 -1.09
C LEU A 218 3.04 5.92 -1.12
N TRP A 219 3.57 4.89 -1.80
CA TRP A 219 5.00 4.82 -2.06
C TRP A 219 5.49 6.03 -2.90
N PRO A 220 6.55 6.75 -2.49
CA PRO A 220 7.11 7.90 -3.21
C PRO A 220 8.00 7.47 -4.39
N GLY A 221 7.40 6.82 -5.39
CA GLY A 221 8.14 6.36 -6.56
C GLY A 221 7.34 5.44 -7.46
N SER A 222 8.00 4.76 -8.40
CA SER A 222 7.34 3.74 -9.22
C SER A 222 7.20 2.42 -8.46
N THR A 223 6.35 1.51 -8.96
CA THR A 223 6.31 0.14 -8.41
C THR A 223 7.65 -0.56 -8.49
N VAL A 224 8.38 -0.45 -9.60
CA VAL A 224 9.73 -1.04 -9.72
C VAL A 224 10.70 -0.48 -8.67
N HIS A 225 10.59 0.81 -8.34
CA HIS A 225 11.35 1.42 -7.25
C HIS A 225 11.05 0.72 -5.92
N PHE A 226 9.77 0.58 -5.57
CA PHE A 226 9.34 -0.14 -4.35
C PHE A 226 9.87 -1.57 -4.32
N LEU A 227 9.65 -2.35 -5.39
CA LEU A 227 10.06 -3.74 -5.45
C LEU A 227 11.57 -3.89 -5.24
N LYS A 228 12.38 -3.00 -5.84
CA LYS A 228 13.84 -2.99 -5.62
C LYS A 228 14.19 -2.65 -4.17
N THR A 229 13.53 -1.65 -3.58
CA THR A 229 13.78 -1.25 -2.18
C THR A 229 13.47 -2.36 -1.19
N ILE A 230 12.36 -3.09 -1.38
CA ILE A 230 11.96 -4.17 -0.48
C ILE A 230 12.46 -5.54 -0.92
N LYS A 231 13.26 -5.65 -1.99
CA LYS A 231 13.77 -6.95 -2.46
C LYS A 231 14.65 -7.60 -1.40
N GLU A 232 15.57 -6.84 -0.82
CA GLU A 232 16.45 -7.31 0.25
C GLU A 232 16.14 -6.55 1.54
N PRO A 233 15.82 -7.23 2.65
CA PRO A 233 15.61 -6.56 3.92
C PRO A 233 16.86 -5.82 4.40
N ARG A 234 16.69 -4.54 4.72
CA ARG A 234 17.69 -3.69 5.36
C ARG A 234 17.76 -4.03 6.84
N PHE A 235 18.54 -5.05 7.20
CA PHE A 235 18.61 -5.53 8.59
C PHE A 235 19.20 -4.49 9.56
N GLU A 236 19.95 -3.51 9.07
CA GLU A 236 20.45 -2.37 9.85
C GLU A 236 19.34 -1.46 10.40
N ASP A 237 18.16 -1.49 9.77
CA ASP A 237 16.97 -0.73 10.18
C ASP A 237 16.20 -1.43 11.32
N TYR A 238 16.64 -2.62 11.75
CA TYR A 238 15.97 -3.45 12.76
C TYR A 238 16.73 -3.55 14.09
N ASN A 239 15.96 -3.63 15.17
CA ASN A 239 16.42 -4.11 16.46
C ASN A 239 16.47 -5.64 16.46
N ILE A 240 17.66 -6.22 16.60
CA ILE A 240 17.85 -7.68 16.66
C ILE A 240 18.00 -8.14 18.10
N ARG A 241 17.11 -9.02 18.56
CA ARG A 241 17.21 -9.68 19.86
C ARG A 241 17.56 -11.14 19.63
N TYR A 242 18.73 -11.57 20.11
CA TYR A 242 19.21 -12.94 19.94
C TYR A 242 18.63 -13.88 21.01
N ARG A 243 18.47 -15.16 20.67
CA ARG A 243 18.00 -16.19 21.62
C ARG A 243 19.06 -16.54 22.67
N TYR A 244 20.33 -16.44 22.29
CA TYR A 244 21.48 -16.75 23.12
C TYR A 244 22.34 -15.49 23.36
N LYS A 245 23.13 -15.47 24.43
CA LYS A 245 24.05 -14.35 24.74
C LYS A 245 25.09 -14.16 23.62
N ASN A 246 25.59 -15.24 23.04
CA ASN A 246 26.50 -15.20 21.90
C ASN A 246 25.69 -15.18 20.60
N ARG A 247 25.81 -14.10 19.82
CA ARG A 247 25.13 -13.96 18.52
C ARG A 247 25.55 -15.00 17.48
N PHE A 248 26.71 -15.63 17.67
CA PHE A 248 27.22 -16.70 16.80
C PHE A 248 26.80 -18.10 17.24
N ALA A 249 25.88 -18.23 18.20
CA ALA A 249 25.39 -19.52 18.67
C ALA A 249 24.73 -20.38 17.58
N PHE A 250 24.35 -19.78 16.44
CA PHE A 250 23.85 -20.51 15.28
C PHE A 250 24.91 -21.37 14.58
N LEU A 251 26.20 -21.12 14.82
CA LEU A 251 27.30 -21.96 14.31
C LEU A 251 27.33 -23.36 14.95
N GLY A 252 26.54 -23.58 16.00
CA GLY A 252 26.45 -24.86 16.68
C GLY A 252 27.80 -25.32 17.23
N ASN A 253 28.14 -26.57 16.96
CA ASN A 253 29.41 -27.20 17.33
C ASN A 253 30.47 -27.15 16.22
N GLY A 254 30.22 -26.41 15.13
CA GLY A 254 31.12 -26.36 13.96
C GLY A 254 31.02 -27.55 13.01
N GLU A 255 30.13 -28.51 13.26
CA GLU A 255 29.86 -29.59 12.32
C GLU A 255 28.85 -29.18 11.25
N VAL A 256 29.08 -29.61 10.02
CA VAL A 256 28.13 -29.49 8.90
C VAL A 256 27.66 -30.88 8.47
N LYS A 257 26.54 -30.95 7.74
CA LYS A 257 25.99 -32.22 7.24
C LYS A 257 27.03 -33.07 6.49
N ALA A 258 27.92 -32.44 5.74
CA ALA A 258 29.00 -33.12 5.01
C ALA A 258 29.99 -33.85 5.95
N ASN A 259 30.18 -33.38 7.19
CA ASN A 259 31.07 -34.04 8.16
C ASN A 259 30.46 -35.33 8.72
N THR A 260 29.13 -35.48 8.68
CA THR A 260 28.42 -36.58 9.32
C THR A 260 27.80 -37.58 8.33
N VAL A 261 27.64 -37.20 7.06
CA VAL A 261 27.14 -38.07 5.99
C VAL A 261 28.31 -38.81 5.32
N LYS A 262 28.38 -40.13 5.53
CA LYS A 262 29.42 -40.98 4.93
C LYS A 262 29.32 -40.94 3.39
N GLY A 263 30.42 -40.57 2.74
CA GLY A 263 30.53 -40.53 1.28
C GLY A 263 30.19 -39.19 0.62
N ASP A 264 29.81 -38.16 1.38
CA ASP A 264 29.53 -36.81 0.85
C ASP A 264 30.82 -35.98 0.71
N TYR A 265 31.78 -36.49 -0.05
CA TYR A 265 33.05 -35.80 -0.30
C TYR A 265 32.87 -34.47 -1.03
N LYS A 266 31.81 -34.35 -1.86
CA LYS A 266 31.48 -33.11 -2.58
C LYS A 266 31.03 -32.00 -1.63
N GLY A 267 30.29 -32.34 -0.56
CA GLY A 267 29.90 -31.40 0.47
C GLY A 267 31.07 -30.83 1.29
N LEU A 268 32.21 -31.52 1.34
CA LEU A 268 33.41 -31.08 2.08
C LEU A 268 34.28 -30.10 1.28
N SER A 269 34.14 -30.07 -0.05
CA SER A 269 35.00 -29.29 -0.94
C SER A 269 34.19 -28.39 -1.87
N THR A 270 33.01 -27.92 -1.43
CA THR A 270 32.14 -27.05 -2.24
C THR A 270 32.81 -25.72 -2.65
N TYR A 271 33.87 -25.34 -1.94
CA TYR A 271 34.71 -24.18 -2.24
C TYR A 271 35.90 -24.49 -3.18
N VAL A 272 36.15 -25.76 -3.51
CA VAL A 272 37.16 -26.17 -4.50
C VAL A 272 36.47 -26.22 -5.86
N GLN A 273 36.71 -25.19 -6.67
CA GLN A 273 36.06 -25.00 -7.96
C GLN A 273 37.02 -25.28 -9.12
N ASN A 274 36.49 -25.85 -10.20
CA ASN A 274 37.25 -26.05 -11.45
C ASN A 274 37.08 -24.89 -12.45
N SER A 275 36.31 -23.85 -12.09
CA SER A 275 36.08 -22.64 -12.89
C SER A 275 35.56 -21.48 -12.04
N ASP A 276 35.82 -20.26 -12.48
CA ASP A 276 35.40 -19.02 -11.80
C ASP A 276 33.93 -18.69 -12.11
N HIS A 277 33.06 -18.98 -11.15
CA HIS A 277 31.68 -18.48 -11.05
C HIS A 277 31.45 -17.96 -9.62
N GLU A 278 30.44 -17.11 -9.41
CA GLU A 278 30.08 -16.64 -8.05
C GLU A 278 29.91 -17.84 -7.12
N TRP A 279 30.75 -17.90 -6.08
CA TRP A 279 30.70 -18.97 -5.10
C TRP A 279 29.48 -18.78 -4.20
N SER A 280 28.63 -19.80 -4.13
CA SER A 280 27.49 -19.87 -3.22
C SER A 280 27.63 -21.07 -2.30
N ILE A 281 27.28 -20.86 -1.02
CA ILE A 281 27.14 -21.93 -0.01
C ILE A 281 25.75 -22.60 -0.11
N GLU A 282 24.80 -21.96 -0.82
CA GLU A 282 23.45 -22.52 -1.05
C GLU A 282 23.46 -23.73 -1.99
#